data_AF-A0A1G1MEJ0-F1
#
_entry.id   AF-A0A1G1MEJ0-F1
#
_cell.length_a   1.000
_cell.length_b   1.000
_cell.length_c   1.000
_cell.angle_alpha   90.00
_cell.angle_beta   90.00
_cell.angle_gamma   90.00
#
_symmetry.space_group_name_H-M   'P 1'
#
loop_
_entity.id
_entity.type
_entity.pdbx_description
1 polymer ?
#
loop_
_entity_poly.entity_id
_entity_poly.type
_entity_poly.pdbx_seq_one_letter_code
_entity_poly.pdbx_strand_id
1 'polypeptide(L)'
;MNPDNYNGPERREFRRLAYTKPLSYKICKQETVSKILEGYTSNVSPSGLLCNLNNRVNEGDILWLSFEKDILNICAELEKRSLIYQNGILGKVARIDDKVDGSFDVGVCFITREEKNISNIYPETYFLKARFEREKK
;
A
#
# COMPACT_ATOMS: atom_id res chain seq x y z
N MET A 1 4.67 -0.62 40.41
CA MET A 1 3.82 0.51 40.85
C MET A 1 2.44 0.30 40.28
N ASN A 2 1.42 0.21 41.13
CA ASN A 2 0.03 0.12 40.66
C ASN A 2 -0.37 1.46 40.01
N PRO A 3 -0.98 1.45 38.82
CA PRO A 3 -1.44 2.68 38.14
C PRO A 3 -2.56 3.40 38.91
N ASP A 4 -3.16 2.76 39.91
CA ASP A 4 -4.27 3.29 40.71
C ASP A 4 -3.86 4.31 41.79
N ASN A 5 -2.56 4.59 41.97
CA ASN A 5 -2.05 5.46 43.04
C ASN A 5 -1.50 6.82 42.55
N TYR A 6 -1.84 7.27 41.34
CA TYR A 6 -1.45 8.60 40.87
C TYR A 6 -2.45 9.67 41.35
N ASN A 7 -2.06 10.47 42.34
CA ASN A 7 -2.86 11.55 42.94
C ASN A 7 -2.69 12.93 42.27
N GLY A 8 -2.03 13.00 41.11
CA GLY A 8 -1.90 14.25 40.36
C GLY A 8 -3.14 14.56 39.52
N PRO A 9 -3.32 15.82 39.08
CA PRO A 9 -4.42 16.16 38.16
C PRO A 9 -4.31 15.31 36.89
N GLU A 10 -5.45 14.84 36.37
CA GLU A 10 -5.53 14.13 35.09
C GLU A 10 -4.91 15.02 34.00
N ARG A 11 -3.90 14.49 33.31
CA ARG A 11 -3.13 15.22 32.29
C ARG A 11 -3.48 14.81 30.87
N ARG A 12 -4.31 13.79 30.70
CA ARG A 12 -4.69 13.29 29.38
C ARG A 12 -5.76 14.21 28.78
N GLU A 13 -5.49 14.62 27.55
CA GLU A 13 -6.45 15.38 26.73
C GLU A 13 -7.65 14.51 26.30
N PHE A 14 -7.46 13.18 26.22
CA PHE A 14 -8.48 12.24 25.73
C PHE A 14 -8.72 11.08 26.68
N ARG A 15 -10.00 10.68 26.83
CA ARG A 15 -10.41 9.50 27.60
C ARG A 15 -9.91 8.22 26.90
N ARG A 16 -9.39 7.26 27.68
CA ARG A 16 -9.05 5.91 27.19
C ARG A 16 -10.23 4.97 27.41
N LEU A 17 -10.52 4.15 26.41
CA LEU A 17 -11.50 3.07 26.52
C LEU A 17 -10.76 1.78 26.84
N ALA A 18 -11.33 0.96 27.73
CA ALA A 18 -10.83 -0.38 27.97
C ALA A 18 -11.07 -1.24 26.71
N TYR A 19 -10.00 -1.66 26.06
CA TYR A 19 -10.05 -2.45 24.83
C TYR A 19 -8.94 -3.49 24.83
N THR A 20 -9.33 -4.77 24.94
CA THR A 20 -8.38 -5.89 25.00
C THR A 20 -8.66 -6.83 23.83
N LYS A 21 -7.83 -6.73 22.79
CA LYS A 21 -7.80 -7.69 21.66
C LYS A 21 -6.35 -7.93 21.21
N PRO A 22 -6.03 -9.09 20.64
CA PRO A 22 -4.71 -9.34 20.04
C PRO A 22 -4.37 -8.27 19.00
N LEU A 23 -3.15 -7.73 19.08
CA LEU A 23 -2.63 -6.72 18.16
C LEU A 23 -1.44 -7.32 17.40
N SER A 24 -1.54 -7.34 16.07
CA SER A 24 -0.40 -7.61 15.22
C SER A 24 0.43 -6.34 15.08
N TYR A 25 1.74 -6.43 15.27
CA TYR A 25 2.66 -5.29 15.14
C TYR A 25 3.90 -5.67 14.34
N LYS A 26 4.51 -4.68 13.70
CA LYS A 26 5.81 -4.78 13.03
C LYS A 26 6.70 -3.65 13.56
N ILE A 27 7.96 -3.95 13.81
CA ILE A 27 8.96 -2.94 14.16
C ILE A 27 9.54 -2.41 12.84
N CYS A 28 9.30 -1.12 12.56
CA CYS A 28 9.83 -0.47 11.36
C CYS A 28 11.20 0.15 11.66
N LYS A 29 12.17 -0.06 10.76
CA LYS A 29 13.44 0.70 10.79
C LYS A 29 13.15 2.14 10.36
N GLN A 30 13.95 3.09 10.83
CA GLN A 30 13.78 4.51 10.51
C GLN A 30 13.79 4.75 8.98
N GLU A 31 14.69 4.10 8.25
CA GLU A 31 14.74 4.13 6.78
C GLU A 31 13.43 3.66 6.12
N THR A 32 12.78 2.65 6.71
CA THR A 32 11.50 2.16 6.21
C THR A 32 10.39 3.17 6.45
N VAL A 33 10.39 3.83 7.61
CA VAL A 33 9.43 4.90 7.92
C VAL A 33 9.63 6.09 6.97
N SER A 34 10.87 6.52 6.73
CA SER A 34 11.18 7.59 5.78
C SER A 34 10.65 7.28 4.39
N LYS A 35 10.92 6.07 3.87
CA LYS A 35 10.42 5.63 2.56
C LYS A 35 8.90 5.56 2.45
N ILE A 36 8.21 5.19 3.52
CA ILE A 36 6.74 5.18 3.54
C ILE A 36 6.18 6.61 3.45
N LEU A 37 6.88 7.58 4.03
CA LEU A 37 6.48 8.99 4.05
C LEU A 37 6.95 9.79 2.81
N GLU A 38 7.68 9.15 1.89
CA GLU A 38 8.27 9.78 0.70
C GLU A 38 7.30 9.93 -0.49
N GLY A 39 6.06 9.45 -0.36
CA GLY A 39 5.07 9.57 -1.43
C GLY A 39 3.67 9.79 -0.90
N TYR A 40 2.93 10.65 -1.59
CA TYR A 40 1.54 10.97 -1.27
C TYR A 40 0.69 10.84 -2.52
N THR A 41 -0.53 10.30 -2.36
CA THR A 41 -1.51 10.25 -3.46
C THR A 41 -2.17 11.61 -3.59
N SER A 42 -2.12 12.20 -4.78
CA SER A 42 -2.69 13.52 -5.07
C SER A 42 -4.15 13.43 -5.52
N ASN A 43 -4.51 12.41 -6.31
CA ASN A 43 -5.89 12.10 -6.67
C ASN A 43 -6.02 10.65 -7.16
N VAL A 44 -7.24 10.11 -7.14
CA VAL A 44 -7.56 8.73 -7.56
C VAL A 44 -8.74 8.76 -8.54
N SER A 45 -8.68 7.92 -9.56
CA SER A 45 -9.73 7.71 -10.57
C SER A 45 -9.98 6.22 -10.77
N PRO A 46 -11.03 5.82 -11.52
CA PRO A 46 -11.26 4.40 -11.82
C PRO A 46 -10.09 3.68 -12.49
N SER A 47 -9.42 4.31 -13.45
CA SER A 47 -8.38 3.66 -14.25
C SER A 47 -6.96 3.87 -13.72
N GLY A 48 -6.78 4.65 -12.66
CA GLY A 48 -5.46 5.03 -12.20
C GLY A 48 -5.47 6.16 -11.18
N LEU A 49 -4.28 6.68 -10.88
CA LEU A 49 -4.09 7.75 -9.92
C LEU A 49 -2.92 8.65 -10.28
N LEU A 50 -2.87 9.79 -9.62
CA LEU A 50 -1.70 10.66 -9.59
C LEU A 50 -1.09 10.60 -8.20
N CYS A 51 0.19 10.31 -8.09
CA CYS A 51 0.93 10.39 -6.85
C CYS A 51 2.18 11.26 -7.02
N ASN A 52 2.59 11.88 -5.93
CA ASN A 52 3.87 12.58 -5.86
C ASN A 52 4.91 11.62 -5.26
N LEU A 53 6.07 11.48 -5.92
CA LEU A 53 7.19 10.65 -5.46
C LEU A 53 8.45 11.51 -5.34
N ASN A 54 9.24 11.27 -4.29
CA ASN A 54 10.56 11.89 -4.16
C ASN A 54 11.67 11.17 -4.94
N ASN A 55 11.42 9.93 -5.35
CA ASN A 55 12.36 9.13 -6.12
C ASN A 55 11.92 9.05 -7.58
N ARG A 56 12.90 9.15 -8.49
CA ARG A 56 12.64 9.04 -9.92
C ARG A 56 12.26 7.60 -10.29
N VAL A 57 11.23 7.46 -11.09
CA VAL A 57 10.79 6.22 -11.76
C VAL A 57 10.86 6.42 -13.28
N ASN A 58 10.66 5.36 -14.06
CA ASN A 58 10.58 5.44 -15.51
C ASN A 58 9.17 5.17 -16.02
N GLU A 59 8.84 5.73 -17.18
CA GLU A 59 7.61 5.34 -17.88
C GLU A 59 7.62 3.84 -18.17
N GLY A 60 6.51 3.20 -17.84
CA GLY A 60 6.34 1.77 -17.97
C GLY A 60 6.79 0.92 -16.79
N ASP A 61 7.43 1.50 -15.78
CA ASP A 61 7.72 0.80 -14.52
C ASP A 61 6.41 0.33 -13.86
N ILE A 62 6.48 -0.83 -13.20
CA ILE A 62 5.36 -1.38 -12.42
C ILE A 62 5.58 -1.03 -10.95
N LEU A 63 4.63 -0.29 -10.38
CA LEU A 63 4.63 0.13 -8.99
C LEU A 63 3.59 -0.67 -8.20
N TRP A 64 3.95 -1.03 -6.97
CA TRP A 64 3.02 -1.49 -5.96
C TRP A 64 2.76 -0.35 -4.98
N LEU A 65 1.50 0.09 -4.92
CA LEU A 65 1.09 1.24 -4.14
C LEU A 65 0.23 0.77 -2.96
N SER A 66 0.74 0.96 -1.75
CA SER A 66 0.02 0.61 -0.52
C SER A 66 -1.07 1.64 -0.25
N PHE A 67 -2.28 1.18 0.07
CA PHE A 67 -3.40 2.04 0.43
C PHE A 67 -4.03 1.59 1.75
N GLU A 68 -4.65 2.55 2.44
CA GLU A 68 -5.56 2.21 3.53
C GLU A 68 -6.77 1.44 2.98
N LYS A 69 -7.34 0.59 3.83
CA LYS A 69 -8.42 -0.34 3.43
C LYS A 69 -9.61 0.37 2.80
N ASP A 70 -9.94 1.56 3.27
CA ASP A 70 -11.08 2.33 2.76
C ASP A 70 -10.82 2.85 1.35
N ILE A 71 -9.60 3.31 1.07
CA ILE A 71 -9.18 3.72 -0.28
C ILE A 71 -9.10 2.51 -1.21
N LEU A 72 -8.61 1.36 -0.73
CA LEU A 72 -8.63 0.13 -1.53
C LEU A 72 -10.04 -0.29 -1.92
N ASN A 73 -11.01 -0.16 -1.00
CA ASN A 73 -12.40 -0.49 -1.31
C ASN A 73 -12.95 0.46 -2.38
N ILE A 74 -12.66 1.76 -2.28
CA ILE A 74 -13.05 2.74 -3.31
C ILE A 74 -12.41 2.39 -4.66
N CYS A 75 -11.11 2.11 -4.71
CA CYS A 75 -10.43 1.72 -5.95
C CYS A 75 -10.99 0.41 -6.52
N ALA A 76 -11.28 -0.57 -5.67
CA ALA A 76 -11.89 -1.85 -6.06
C ALA A 76 -13.32 -1.68 -6.60
N GLU A 77 -14.07 -0.73 -6.06
CA GLU A 77 -15.40 -0.38 -6.55
C GLU A 77 -15.36 0.38 -7.87
N LEU A 78 -14.41 1.31 -8.01
CA LEU A 78 -14.24 2.12 -9.21
C LEU A 78 -13.72 1.27 -10.39
N GLU A 79 -12.80 0.33 -10.16
CA GLU A 79 -12.34 -0.63 -11.17
C GLU A 79 -12.23 -2.04 -10.57
N LYS A 80 -13.33 -2.79 -10.74
CA LYS A 80 -13.52 -4.16 -10.23
C LYS A 80 -12.47 -5.15 -10.73
N ARG A 81 -11.74 -4.81 -11.79
CA ARG A 81 -10.71 -5.66 -12.40
C ARG A 81 -9.29 -5.32 -11.97
N SER A 82 -9.11 -4.29 -11.14
CA SER A 82 -7.81 -3.89 -10.61
C SER A 82 -7.12 -5.04 -9.86
N LEU A 83 -5.81 -5.18 -10.03
CA LEU A 83 -5.02 -6.20 -9.38
C LEU A 83 -4.58 -5.74 -7.97
N ILE A 84 -5.34 -6.14 -6.96
CA ILE A 84 -5.03 -5.90 -5.55
C ILE A 84 -4.13 -7.01 -5.02
N TYR A 85 -3.00 -6.65 -4.41
CA TYR A 85 -2.04 -7.56 -3.77
C TYR A 85 -1.61 -7.00 -2.41
N GLN A 86 -1.75 -7.79 -1.34
CA GLN A 86 -1.28 -7.45 0.03
C GLN A 86 -1.64 -6.03 0.54
N ASN A 87 -2.89 -5.60 0.41
CA ASN A 87 -3.34 -4.23 0.75
C ASN A 87 -2.69 -3.11 -0.09
N GLY A 88 -2.26 -3.44 -1.30
CA GLY A 88 -1.85 -2.45 -2.29
C GLY A 88 -2.40 -2.77 -3.67
N ILE A 89 -2.29 -1.80 -4.57
CA ILE A 89 -2.71 -1.91 -5.96
C ILE A 89 -1.48 -1.84 -6.85
N LEU A 90 -1.45 -2.70 -7.86
CA LEU A 90 -0.42 -2.65 -8.89
C LEU A 90 -0.83 -1.69 -10.01
N GLY A 91 0.12 -0.89 -10.46
CA GLY A 91 -0.09 0.01 -11.57
C GLY A 91 1.19 0.27 -12.38
N LYS A 92 1.00 0.66 -13.63
CA LYS A 92 2.07 0.99 -14.57
C LYS A 92 2.21 2.51 -14.66
N VAL A 93 3.43 3.01 -14.59
CA VAL A 93 3.72 4.43 -14.79
C VAL A 93 3.38 4.81 -16.23
N ALA A 94 2.48 5.78 -16.39
CA ALA A 94 1.98 6.26 -17.67
C ALA A 94 2.50 7.64 -18.06
N ARG A 95 2.88 8.45 -17.06
CA ARG A 95 3.52 9.77 -17.26
C ARG A 95 4.30 10.18 -16.03
N ILE A 96 5.29 11.04 -16.23
CA ILE A 96 6.11 11.63 -15.16
C ILE A 96 6.30 13.12 -15.48
N ASP A 97 5.93 13.97 -14.53
CA ASP A 97 6.12 15.41 -14.60
C ASP A 97 7.10 15.86 -13.49
N ASP A 98 8.21 16.50 -13.86
CA ASP A 98 9.20 17.02 -12.91
C ASP A 98 8.69 18.29 -12.20
N LYS A 99 8.92 18.40 -10.89
CA LYS A 99 8.56 19.59 -10.11
C LYS A 99 9.77 20.41 -9.71
N VAL A 100 9.51 21.68 -9.44
CA VAL A 100 10.53 22.67 -9.05
C VAL A 100 11.23 22.30 -7.73
N ASP A 101 10.55 21.58 -6.85
CA ASP A 101 11.09 21.11 -5.56
C ASP A 101 11.95 19.83 -5.66
N GLY A 102 12.11 19.28 -6.88
CA GLY A 102 12.86 18.05 -7.12
C GLY A 102 12.06 16.77 -6.91
N SER A 103 10.76 16.86 -6.60
CA SER A 103 9.85 15.71 -6.60
C SER A 103 9.23 15.48 -7.99
N PHE A 104 8.51 14.37 -8.15
CA PHE A 104 7.90 13.96 -9.41
C PHE A 104 6.40 13.74 -9.23
N ASP A 105 5.58 14.34 -10.08
CA ASP A 105 4.18 13.97 -10.21
C ASP A 105 4.06 12.81 -11.21
N VAL A 106 3.62 11.65 -10.71
CA VAL A 106 3.63 10.38 -11.42
C VAL A 106 2.20 9.91 -11.65
N GLY A 107 1.81 9.83 -12.92
CA GLY A 107 0.54 9.24 -13.32
C GLY A 107 0.68 7.72 -13.43
N VAL A 108 -0.16 6.98 -12.72
CA VAL A 108 -0.13 5.52 -12.67
C VAL A 108 -1.46 4.96 -13.16
N CYS A 109 -1.43 4.12 -14.19
CA CYS A 109 -2.61 3.36 -14.65
C CYS A 109 -2.68 2.02 -13.93
N PHE A 110 -3.86 1.64 -13.43
CA PHE A 110 -4.02 0.35 -12.73
C PHE A 110 -3.86 -0.83 -13.69
N ILE A 111 -3.09 -1.82 -13.26
CA ILE A 111 -2.98 -3.10 -13.97
C ILE A 111 -4.23 -3.91 -13.65
N THR A 112 -4.89 -4.40 -14.70
CA THR A 112 -6.10 -5.21 -14.55
C THR A 112 -5.80 -6.70 -14.69
N ARG A 113 -6.65 -7.54 -14.11
CA ARG A 113 -6.53 -9.01 -14.22
C ARG A 113 -6.70 -9.55 -15.64
N GLU A 114 -7.22 -8.74 -16.56
CA GLU A 114 -7.41 -9.08 -17.97
C GLU A 114 -6.14 -8.87 -18.80
N GLU A 115 -5.19 -8.05 -18.30
CA GLU A 115 -3.83 -7.96 -18.81
C GLU A 115 -3.02 -9.21 -18.39
N LYS A 116 -3.47 -10.40 -18.81
CA LYS A 116 -2.89 -11.72 -18.50
C LYS A 116 -1.48 -11.97 -19.06
N ASN A 117 -0.76 -10.94 -19.48
CA ASN A 117 0.55 -11.05 -20.14
C ASN A 117 1.65 -10.21 -19.49
N ILE A 118 1.54 -9.87 -18.20
CA ILE A 118 2.71 -9.48 -17.42
C ILE A 118 3.28 -10.75 -16.79
N SER A 119 4.22 -11.36 -17.51
CA SER A 119 4.82 -12.68 -17.31
C SER A 119 5.49 -12.95 -15.95
N ASN A 120 5.37 -12.09 -14.94
CA ASN A 120 6.10 -12.21 -13.67
C ASN A 120 5.31 -11.88 -12.39
N ILE A 121 4.00 -11.63 -12.46
CA ILE A 121 3.21 -11.35 -11.25
C ILE A 121 2.27 -12.52 -10.99
N TYR A 122 2.83 -13.62 -10.49
CA TYR A 122 2.06 -14.82 -10.17
C TYR A 122 1.21 -14.64 -8.89
N PRO A 123 -0.12 -14.87 -8.97
CA PRO A 123 -0.98 -15.00 -7.79
C PRO A 123 -0.71 -16.32 -7.04
N GLU A 124 -1.23 -16.46 -5.81
CA GLU A 124 -1.09 -17.61 -4.89
C GLU A 124 -1.29 -19.02 -5.50
N THR A 125 -1.90 -19.13 -6.67
CA THR A 125 -2.06 -20.40 -7.41
C THR A 125 -0.72 -21.03 -7.82
N TYR A 126 0.36 -20.25 -7.98
CA TYR A 126 1.69 -20.78 -8.30
C TYR A 126 2.29 -21.58 -7.12
N PHE A 127 2.10 -21.12 -5.88
CA PHE A 127 2.62 -21.81 -4.70
C PHE A 127 1.85 -23.11 -4.40
N LEU A 128 0.54 -23.13 -4.66
CA LEU A 128 -0.26 -24.35 -4.51
C LEU A 128 0.18 -25.43 -5.52
N LYS A 129 0.44 -25.05 -6.77
CA LYS A 129 0.89 -25.99 -7.81
C LYS A 129 2.29 -26.56 -7.51
N ALA A 130 3.23 -25.70 -7.11
CA ALA A 130 4.59 -26.11 -6.74
C ALA A 130 4.66 -26.95 -5.45
N ARG A 131 3.62 -26.89 -4.61
CA ARG A 131 3.48 -27.75 -3.43
C ARG A 131 2.94 -29.13 -3.81
N PHE A 132 1.90 -29.21 -4.64
CA PHE A 132 1.36 -30.48 -5.14
C PHE A 132 2.37 -31.28 -5.97
N GLU A 133 3.25 -30.62 -6.73
CA GLU A 133 4.29 -31.30 -7.52
C GLU A 133 5.44 -31.85 -6.66
N ARG A 134 5.69 -31.25 -5.47
CA ARG A 134 6.67 -31.75 -4.50
C ARG A 134 6.15 -32.91 -3.66
N GLU A 135 4.85 -32.99 -3.43
CA GLU A 135 4.21 -34.08 -2.68
C GLU A 135 3.95 -35.34 -3.53
N LYS A 136 4.20 -35.29 -4.86
CA LYS A 136 4.07 -36.42 -5.80
C LYS A 136 5.40 -37.11 -6.17
N LYS A 137 6.53 -36.66 -5.63
CA LYS A 137 7.84 -37.31 -5.76
C LYS A 137 8.18 -38.03 -4.45
#